data_AF-A0A7S1M260-F1
#
_entry.id   AF-A0A7S1M260-F1
#
_cell.length_a   1.000
_cell.length_b   1.000
_cell.length_c   1.000
_cell.angle_alpha   90.00
_cell.angle_beta   90.00
_cell.angle_gamma   90.00
#
_symmetry.space_group_name_H-M   'P 1'
#
loop_
_entity.id
_entity.type
_entity.pdbx_description
1 polymer ?
#
loop_
_entity_poly.entity_id
_entity_poly.type
_entity_poly.pdbx_seq_one_letter_code
_entity_poly.pdbx_strand_id
1 'polypeptide(L)'
;MGVTYDQPTVERICVRLRTLIREAFQKHLYATAIFYADKLVSLNPEVEDLYTLAECYFKNREHRRVLHLLKQHSDLTRGDERLKLLAAQSLMECKDWEECLRYLEDNTSDETVADRKMASVFALLRGKVYEVTENQENALVWYEKAVQYDPYCHEALDRLVGNHLLTSEKEVALLGSLKLHEEDEWLRHLYAAKLASSRSSAANPLEESDPRRPSGPPAQERQQHLPEGCRHSVLPVLLQACADCHHRVPQLPPLQLREA
;
A
#
# COMPACT_ATOMS: atom_id res chain seq x y z
N MET A 1 4.36 -43.65 -20.39
CA MET A 1 5.30 -43.27 -21.45
C MET A 1 5.61 -41.79 -21.26
N GLY A 2 6.65 -41.45 -20.49
CA GLY A 2 7.06 -40.05 -20.33
C GLY A 2 7.83 -39.62 -21.58
N VAL A 3 7.46 -38.49 -22.16
CA VAL A 3 8.25 -37.86 -23.23
C VAL A 3 9.47 -37.23 -22.55
N THR A 4 10.67 -37.72 -22.87
CA THR A 4 11.93 -37.10 -22.43
C THR A 4 12.31 -36.02 -23.43
N TYR A 5 12.48 -34.79 -22.97
CA TYR A 5 12.93 -33.67 -23.80
C TYR A 5 14.43 -33.45 -23.65
N ASP A 6 15.11 -33.12 -24.75
CA ASP A 6 16.50 -32.66 -24.69
C ASP A 6 16.59 -31.30 -23.98
N GLN A 7 17.68 -31.06 -23.25
CA GLN A 7 17.92 -29.80 -22.54
C GLN A 7 17.69 -28.52 -23.36
N PRO A 8 18.19 -28.37 -24.61
CA PRO A 8 17.94 -27.17 -25.41
C PRO A 8 16.47 -27.02 -25.84
N THR A 9 15.71 -28.12 -25.85
CA THR A 9 14.27 -28.07 -26.12
C THR A 9 13.53 -27.56 -24.90
N VAL A 10 13.91 -28.00 -23.69
CA VAL A 10 13.35 -27.48 -22.43
C VAL A 10 13.60 -25.98 -22.30
N GLU A 11 14.81 -25.52 -22.59
CA GLU A 11 15.14 -24.09 -22.52
C GLU A 11 14.28 -23.24 -23.46
N ARG A 12 14.08 -23.68 -24.72
CA ARG A 12 13.17 -23.03 -25.67
C ARG A 12 11.72 -23.01 -25.17
N ILE A 13 11.28 -24.07 -24.51
CA ILE A 13 9.95 -24.13 -23.89
C ILE A 13 9.85 -23.10 -22.76
N CYS A 14 10.85 -22.99 -21.88
CA CYS A 14 10.88 -22.01 -20.79
C CYS A 14 10.80 -20.57 -21.31
N VAL A 15 11.58 -20.22 -22.34
CA VAL A 15 11.54 -18.88 -22.97
C VAL A 15 10.14 -18.57 -23.52
N ARG A 16 9.50 -19.55 -24.17
CA ARG A 16 8.14 -19.38 -24.69
C ARG A 16 7.12 -19.22 -23.55
N LEU A 17 7.23 -20.01 -22.47
CA LEU A 17 6.36 -19.90 -21.29
C LEU A 17 6.48 -18.53 -20.63
N ARG A 18 7.70 -18.02 -20.42
CA ARG A 18 7.93 -16.65 -19.87
C ARG A 18 7.26 -15.56 -20.71
N THR A 19 7.19 -15.74 -22.03
CA THR A 19 6.51 -14.79 -22.93
C THR A 19 4.99 -14.88 -22.78
N LEU A 20 4.43 -16.09 -22.76
CA LEU A 20 2.99 -16.31 -22.54
C LEU A 20 2.52 -15.77 -21.18
N ILE A 21 3.32 -15.96 -20.13
CA ILE A 21 3.03 -15.45 -18.79
C ILE A 21 2.97 -13.93 -18.81
N ARG A 22 3.98 -13.26 -19.39
CA ARG A 22 4.01 -11.79 -19.49
C ARG A 22 2.81 -11.24 -20.25
N GLU A 23 2.45 -11.84 -21.38
CA GLU A 23 1.28 -11.44 -22.16
C GLU A 23 -0.03 -11.64 -21.39
N ALA A 24 -0.19 -12.78 -20.71
CA ALA A 24 -1.36 -13.05 -19.89
C ALA A 24 -1.48 -12.07 -18.72
N PHE A 25 -0.35 -11.75 -18.07
CA PHE A 25 -0.29 -10.82 -16.96
C PHE A 25 -0.67 -9.39 -17.39
N GLN A 26 -0.16 -8.93 -18.54
CA GLN A 26 -0.53 -7.63 -19.13
C GLN A 26 -2.02 -7.53 -19.48
N LYS A 27 -2.65 -8.65 -19.82
CA LYS A 27 -4.09 -8.75 -20.10
C LYS A 27 -4.93 -8.98 -18.84
N HIS A 28 -4.33 -8.97 -17.66
CA HIS A 28 -4.98 -9.28 -16.37
C HIS A 28 -5.59 -10.69 -16.29
N LEU A 29 -5.11 -11.64 -17.10
CA LEU A 29 -5.56 -13.03 -17.13
C LEU A 29 -4.73 -13.89 -16.15
N TYR A 30 -4.87 -13.60 -14.85
CA TYR A 30 -4.01 -14.19 -13.81
C TYR A 30 -4.13 -15.71 -13.69
N ALA A 31 -5.33 -16.29 -13.82
CA ALA A 31 -5.51 -17.75 -13.79
C ALA A 31 -4.72 -18.47 -14.91
N THR A 32 -4.70 -17.89 -16.11
CA THR A 32 -3.91 -18.41 -17.25
C THR A 32 -2.41 -18.24 -17.00
N ALA A 33 -1.99 -17.08 -16.47
CA ALA A 33 -0.60 -16.82 -16.10
C ALA A 33 -0.11 -17.82 -15.05
N ILE A 34 -0.90 -18.09 -14.01
CA ILE A 34 -0.61 -19.08 -12.96
C ILE A 34 -0.37 -20.46 -13.57
N PHE A 35 -1.25 -20.91 -14.49
CA PHE A 35 -1.10 -22.23 -15.12
C PHE A 35 0.25 -22.38 -15.82
N TYR A 36 0.67 -21.40 -16.61
CA TYR A 36 1.95 -21.45 -17.31
C TYR A 36 3.14 -21.28 -16.36
N ALA A 37 3.03 -20.41 -15.36
CA ALA A 37 4.08 -20.18 -14.36
C ALA A 37 4.33 -21.41 -13.48
N ASP A 38 3.29 -22.14 -13.09
CA ASP A 38 3.40 -23.41 -12.35
C ASP A 38 4.20 -24.46 -13.13
N LYS A 39 3.95 -24.56 -14.45
CA LYS A 39 4.70 -25.45 -15.32
C LYS A 39 6.13 -24.99 -15.54
N LEU A 40 6.37 -23.68 -15.62
CA LEU A 40 7.71 -23.13 -15.74
C LEU A 40 8.57 -23.46 -14.51
N VAL A 41 8.07 -23.18 -13.31
CA VAL A 41 8.76 -23.48 -12.04
C VAL A 41 8.99 -24.99 -11.87
N SER A 42 8.04 -25.82 -12.29
CA SER A 42 8.19 -27.29 -12.26
C SER A 42 9.30 -27.80 -13.18
N LEU A 43 9.60 -27.09 -14.28
CA LEU A 43 10.63 -27.48 -15.25
C LEU A 43 12.02 -26.99 -14.83
N ASN A 44 12.12 -25.74 -14.40
CA ASN A 44 13.36 -25.13 -13.97
C ASN A 44 13.09 -24.09 -12.86
N PRO A 45 13.29 -24.43 -11.58
CA PRO A 45 13.02 -23.52 -10.48
C PRO A 45 14.11 -22.47 -10.35
N GLU A 46 13.95 -21.34 -11.05
CA GLU A 46 14.76 -20.14 -10.89
C GLU A 46 14.08 -19.11 -9.97
N VAL A 47 14.86 -18.22 -9.33
CA VAL A 47 14.34 -17.18 -8.42
C VAL A 47 13.34 -16.26 -9.14
N GLU A 48 13.64 -15.85 -10.37
CA GLU A 48 12.78 -14.97 -11.18
C GLU A 48 11.45 -15.66 -11.57
N ASP A 49 11.51 -16.94 -11.92
CA ASP A 49 10.32 -17.71 -12.28
C ASP A 49 9.44 -17.96 -11.04
N LEU A 50 10.06 -18.22 -9.89
CA LEU A 50 9.38 -18.33 -8.60
C LEU A 50 8.70 -17.01 -8.21
N TYR A 51 9.40 -15.87 -8.37
CA TYR A 51 8.84 -14.54 -8.13
C TYR A 51 7.64 -14.29 -9.05
N THR A 52 7.76 -14.61 -10.34
CA THR A 52 6.66 -14.44 -11.30
C THR A 52 5.42 -15.27 -10.91
N LEU A 53 5.61 -16.52 -10.49
CA LEU A 53 4.52 -17.37 -10.02
C LEU A 53 3.88 -16.81 -8.73
N ALA A 54 4.70 -16.39 -7.76
CA ALA A 54 4.23 -15.79 -6.52
C ALA A 54 3.44 -14.49 -6.78
N GLU A 55 3.92 -13.64 -7.69
CA GLU A 55 3.23 -12.41 -8.09
C GLU A 55 1.88 -12.72 -8.74
N CYS A 56 1.82 -13.73 -9.62
CA CYS A 56 0.57 -14.17 -10.23
C CYS A 56 -0.45 -14.64 -9.17
N TYR A 57 -0.03 -15.43 -8.17
CA TYR A 57 -0.89 -15.83 -7.05
C TYR A 57 -1.36 -14.62 -6.23
N PHE A 58 -0.47 -13.68 -5.94
CA PHE A 58 -0.79 -12.48 -5.18
C PHE A 58 -1.85 -11.62 -5.88
N LYS A 59 -1.69 -11.38 -7.18
CA LYS A 59 -2.67 -10.63 -7.99
C LYS A 59 -4.00 -11.37 -8.14
N ASN A 60 -3.99 -12.70 -8.15
CA ASN A 60 -5.20 -13.52 -8.13
C ASN A 60 -5.86 -13.64 -6.74
N ARG A 61 -5.35 -12.93 -5.71
CA ARG A 61 -5.84 -12.96 -4.31
C ARG A 61 -5.66 -14.30 -3.59
N GLU A 62 -4.74 -15.14 -4.05
CA GLU A 62 -4.44 -16.43 -3.45
C GLU A 62 -3.26 -16.34 -2.46
N HIS A 63 -3.36 -15.44 -1.48
CA HIS A 63 -2.25 -15.08 -0.58
C HIS A 63 -1.68 -16.27 0.21
N ARG A 64 -2.51 -17.21 0.65
CA ARG A 64 -2.03 -18.41 1.36
C ARG A 64 -1.18 -19.33 0.47
N ARG A 65 -1.49 -19.40 -0.83
CA ARG A 65 -0.69 -20.18 -1.78
C ARG A 65 0.68 -19.54 -2.03
N VAL A 66 0.76 -18.21 -2.02
CA VAL A 66 2.05 -17.49 -2.01
C VAL A 66 2.89 -17.94 -0.83
N LEU A 67 2.35 -17.87 0.39
CA LEU A 67 3.08 -18.24 1.59
C LEU A 67 3.52 -19.71 1.58
N HIS A 68 2.68 -20.61 1.09
CA HIS A 68 3.04 -22.02 0.95
C HIS A 68 4.18 -22.22 -0.05
N LEU A 69 4.10 -21.60 -1.23
CA LEU A 69 5.12 -21.65 -2.27
C LEU A 69 6.48 -21.14 -1.76
N LEU A 70 6.49 -20.00 -1.06
CA LEU A 70 7.71 -19.42 -0.51
C LEU A 70 8.30 -20.26 0.64
N LYS A 71 7.44 -20.89 1.46
CA LYS A 71 7.87 -21.84 2.50
C LYS A 71 8.46 -23.13 1.88
N GLN A 72 7.94 -23.61 0.76
CA GLN A 72 8.48 -24.76 0.03
C GLN A 72 9.86 -24.49 -0.58
N HIS A 73 10.09 -23.26 -1.06
CA HIS A 73 11.35 -22.83 -1.65
C HIS A 73 12.10 -21.85 -0.73
N SER A 74 12.29 -22.23 0.54
CA SER A 74 12.93 -21.38 1.56
C SER A 74 14.36 -20.96 1.20
N ASP A 75 15.10 -21.82 0.53
CA ASP A 75 16.50 -21.60 0.17
C ASP A 75 16.65 -20.42 -0.81
N LEU A 76 15.75 -20.33 -1.78
CA LEU A 76 15.70 -19.25 -2.76
C LEU A 76 15.11 -17.97 -2.14
N THR A 77 14.08 -18.12 -1.30
CA THR A 77 13.39 -16.99 -0.66
C THR A 77 14.29 -16.21 0.29
N ARG A 78 15.25 -16.88 0.96
CA ARG A 78 16.16 -16.22 1.90
C ARG A 78 17.08 -15.19 1.21
N GLY A 79 17.41 -15.42 -0.06
CA GLY A 79 18.35 -14.59 -0.83
C GLY A 79 17.76 -13.34 -1.46
N ASP A 80 16.46 -13.32 -1.78
CA ASP A 80 15.83 -12.20 -2.51
C ASP A 80 14.87 -11.40 -1.63
N GLU A 81 15.13 -10.09 -1.51
CA GLU A 81 14.30 -9.16 -0.76
C GLU A 81 12.90 -8.99 -1.36
N ARG A 82 12.75 -9.11 -2.69
CA ARG A 82 11.45 -8.97 -3.37
C ARG A 82 10.48 -10.06 -2.97
N LEU A 83 10.97 -11.29 -2.83
CA LEU A 83 10.19 -12.43 -2.36
C LEU A 83 9.78 -12.26 -0.89
N LYS A 84 10.69 -11.74 -0.04
CA LYS A 84 10.39 -11.42 1.36
C LYS A 84 9.31 -10.36 1.47
N LEU A 85 9.39 -9.31 0.65
CA LEU A 85 8.37 -8.27 0.61
C LEU A 85 6.99 -8.85 0.25
N LEU A 86 6.95 -9.70 -0.78
CA LEU A 86 5.71 -10.33 -1.22
C LEU A 86 5.12 -11.28 -0.17
N ALA A 87 5.98 -11.98 0.59
CA ALA A 87 5.57 -12.78 1.74
C ALA A 87 4.92 -11.91 2.83
N ALA A 88 5.57 -10.81 3.21
CA ALA A 88 5.05 -9.88 4.21
C ALA A 88 3.70 -9.28 3.78
N GLN A 89 3.58 -8.84 2.53
CA GLN A 89 2.33 -8.35 1.96
C GLN A 89 1.24 -9.42 1.98
N SER A 90 1.58 -10.67 1.66
CA SER A 90 0.62 -11.79 1.69
C SER A 90 0.15 -12.10 3.12
N LEU A 91 1.01 -12.00 4.13
CA LEU A 91 0.64 -12.15 5.54
C LEU A 91 -0.31 -11.03 5.98
N MET A 92 -0.05 -9.79 5.56
CA MET A 92 -0.95 -8.67 5.83
C MET A 92 -2.35 -8.88 5.23
N GLU A 93 -2.44 -9.34 3.99
CA GLU A 93 -3.73 -9.64 3.35
C GLU A 93 -4.45 -10.82 4.03
N CYS A 94 -3.70 -11.78 4.58
CA CYS A 94 -4.24 -12.87 5.40
C CYS A 94 -4.72 -12.41 6.80
N LYS A 95 -4.40 -11.17 7.22
CA LYS A 95 -4.68 -10.60 8.56
C LYS A 95 -4.01 -11.33 9.71
N ASP A 96 -2.95 -12.08 9.43
CA ASP A 96 -2.16 -12.79 10.44
C ASP A 96 -1.06 -11.83 10.96
N TRP A 97 -1.47 -10.81 11.73
CA TRP A 97 -0.62 -9.68 12.14
C TRP A 97 0.59 -10.09 12.97
N GLU A 98 0.43 -11.05 13.90
CA GLU A 98 1.52 -11.52 14.76
C GLU A 98 2.58 -12.32 14.00
N GLU A 99 2.17 -13.15 13.03
CA GLU A 99 3.12 -13.85 12.14
C GLU A 99 3.81 -12.83 11.22
N CYS A 100 3.08 -11.83 10.74
CA CYS A 100 3.64 -10.74 9.94
C CYS A 100 4.71 -9.94 10.71
N LEU A 101 4.45 -9.55 11.96
CA LEU A 101 5.42 -8.81 12.78
C LEU A 101 6.69 -9.61 13.03
N ARG A 102 6.56 -10.88 13.44
CA ARG A 102 7.72 -11.77 13.63
C ARG A 102 8.52 -11.92 12.35
N TYR A 103 7.84 -12.14 11.23
CA TYR A 103 8.48 -12.25 9.93
C TYR A 103 9.23 -10.97 9.54
N LEU A 104 8.63 -9.79 9.76
CA LEU A 104 9.26 -8.50 9.49
C LEU A 104 10.46 -8.25 10.42
N GLU A 105 10.38 -8.62 11.70
CA GLU A 105 11.48 -8.49 12.66
C GLU A 105 12.68 -9.37 12.30
N ASP A 106 12.44 -10.62 11.94
CA ASP A 106 13.50 -11.57 11.56
C ASP A 106 14.20 -11.17 10.25
N ASN A 107 13.50 -10.50 9.34
CA ASN A 107 14.04 -10.11 8.03
C ASN A 107 14.55 -8.66 7.97
N THR A 108 14.40 -7.88 9.05
CA THR A 108 14.90 -6.49 9.14
C THR A 108 16.26 -6.39 9.84
N SER A 109 16.92 -7.52 10.14
CA SER A 109 18.25 -7.53 10.77
C SER A 109 19.24 -6.67 9.98
N ASP A 110 19.80 -5.71 10.68
CA ASP A 110 20.58 -4.57 10.21
C ASP A 110 21.72 -4.89 9.22
N GLU A 111 22.10 -3.85 8.46
CA GLU A 111 23.39 -3.64 7.78
C GLU A 111 23.56 -3.93 6.28
N THR A 112 22.57 -4.47 5.56
CA THR A 112 22.72 -4.69 4.09
C THR A 112 21.60 -4.08 3.25
N VAL A 113 21.16 -2.87 3.59
CA VAL A 113 20.18 -2.13 2.78
C VAL A 113 20.86 -1.64 1.50
N ALA A 114 21.04 -2.54 0.53
CA ALA A 114 21.44 -2.22 -0.82
C ALA A 114 20.36 -1.35 -1.52
N ASP A 115 19.11 -1.44 -1.05
CA ASP A 115 18.00 -0.62 -1.54
C ASP A 115 17.22 0.07 -0.42
N ARG A 116 17.50 1.36 -0.18
CA ARG A 116 16.79 2.18 0.82
C ARG A 116 15.28 2.23 0.58
N LYS A 117 14.84 2.12 -0.68
CA LYS A 117 13.41 2.11 -1.00
C LYS A 117 12.74 0.85 -0.45
N MET A 118 13.40 -0.30 -0.58
CA MET A 118 12.91 -1.56 -0.02
C MET A 118 12.79 -1.48 1.51
N ALA A 119 13.80 -0.91 2.19
CA ALA A 119 13.74 -0.68 3.63
C ALA A 119 12.60 0.27 4.04
N SER A 120 12.34 1.32 3.25
CA SER A 120 11.17 2.20 3.46
C SER A 120 9.86 1.41 3.39
N VAL A 121 9.69 0.55 2.39
CA VAL A 121 8.48 -0.26 2.25
C VAL A 121 8.32 -1.23 3.42
N PHE A 122 9.38 -1.93 3.85
CA PHE A 122 9.32 -2.80 5.02
C PHE A 122 8.94 -2.05 6.31
N ALA A 123 9.51 -0.86 6.52
CA ALA A 123 9.17 0.00 7.66
C ALA A 123 7.71 0.46 7.60
N LEU A 124 7.20 0.82 6.41
CA LEU A 124 5.80 1.17 6.18
C LEU A 124 4.87 0.00 6.54
N LEU A 125 5.16 -1.22 6.05
CA LEU A 125 4.34 -2.39 6.38
C LEU A 125 4.34 -2.65 7.89
N ARG A 126 5.49 -2.55 8.55
CA ARG A 126 5.59 -2.71 10.01
C ARG A 126 4.76 -1.68 10.76
N GLY A 127 4.81 -0.41 10.34
CA GLY A 127 3.96 0.66 10.88
C GLY A 127 2.47 0.35 10.74
N LYS A 128 2.02 -0.13 9.57
CA LYS A 128 0.62 -0.54 9.34
C LYS A 128 0.19 -1.68 10.23
N VAL A 129 1.05 -2.68 10.45
CA VAL A 129 0.71 -3.78 11.35
C VAL A 129 0.55 -3.26 12.79
N TYR A 130 1.47 -2.40 13.26
CA TYR A 130 1.35 -1.80 14.58
C TYR A 130 0.09 -0.94 14.74
N GLU A 131 -0.28 -0.18 13.71
CA GLU A 131 -1.51 0.61 13.66
C GLU A 131 -2.75 -0.28 13.86
N VAL A 132 -2.81 -1.43 13.17
CA VAL A 132 -3.92 -2.39 13.31
C VAL A 132 -3.91 -3.11 14.66
N THR A 133 -2.73 -3.34 15.25
CA THR A 133 -2.61 -3.92 16.61
C THR A 133 -2.78 -2.88 17.74
N GLU A 134 -3.24 -1.67 17.41
CA GLU A 134 -3.48 -0.57 18.36
C GLU A 134 -2.23 -0.09 19.13
N ASN A 135 -1.03 -0.38 18.60
CA ASN A 135 0.24 0.11 19.16
C ASN A 135 0.70 1.37 18.41
N GLN A 136 0.06 2.49 18.74
CA GLN A 136 0.27 3.77 18.07
C GLN A 136 1.71 4.30 18.20
N GLU A 137 2.33 4.14 19.38
CA GLU A 137 3.69 4.63 19.62
C GLU A 137 4.69 3.97 18.67
N ASN A 138 4.63 2.64 18.53
CA ASN A 138 5.49 1.92 17.60
C ASN A 138 5.14 2.21 16.14
N ALA A 139 3.85 2.35 15.80
CA ALA A 139 3.44 2.69 14.44
C ALA A 139 4.10 4.00 13.97
N LEU A 140 4.11 5.04 14.80
CA LEU A 140 4.75 6.32 14.50
C LEU A 140 6.26 6.19 14.27
N VAL A 141 6.96 5.49 15.16
CA VAL A 141 8.41 5.29 15.05
C VAL A 141 8.76 4.62 13.72
N TRP A 142 7.97 3.62 13.29
CA TRP A 142 8.22 2.92 12.03
C TRP A 142 7.84 3.73 10.80
N TYR A 143 6.77 4.54 10.86
CA TYR A 143 6.46 5.47 9.78
C TYR A 143 7.50 6.57 9.65
N GLU A 144 8.00 7.15 10.75
CA GLU A 144 9.10 8.12 10.72
C GLU A 144 10.34 7.51 10.05
N LYS A 145 10.72 6.29 10.42
CA LYS A 145 11.80 5.55 9.76
C LYS A 145 11.55 5.34 8.27
N ALA A 146 10.34 4.96 7.87
CA ALA A 146 9.99 4.74 6.46
C ALA A 146 10.24 6.00 5.62
N VAL A 147 9.84 7.16 6.14
CA VAL A 147 10.04 8.46 5.48
C VAL A 147 11.52 8.88 5.47
N GLN A 148 12.27 8.56 6.51
CA GLN A 148 13.72 8.82 6.54
C GLN A 148 14.47 7.96 5.51
N TYR A 149 14.01 6.74 5.25
CA TYR A 149 14.58 5.88 4.21
C TYR A 149 14.22 6.35 2.80
N ASP A 150 12.95 6.68 2.56
CA ASP A 150 12.45 7.18 1.28
C ASP A 150 11.47 8.36 1.49
N PRO A 151 11.91 9.60 1.19
CA PRO A 151 11.06 10.79 1.25
C PRO A 151 9.85 10.76 0.29
N TYR A 152 9.86 9.91 -0.74
CA TYR A 152 8.78 9.80 -1.72
C TYR A 152 7.67 8.83 -1.30
N CYS A 153 7.82 8.16 -0.15
CA CYS A 153 6.81 7.26 0.40
C CYS A 153 5.60 8.05 0.94
N HIS A 154 4.69 8.43 0.04
CA HIS A 154 3.54 9.27 0.38
C HIS A 154 2.59 8.61 1.38
N GLU A 155 2.49 7.28 1.35
CA GLU A 155 1.60 6.56 2.25
C GLU A 155 2.06 6.65 3.71
N ALA A 156 3.38 6.57 3.97
CA ALA A 156 3.92 6.74 5.32
C ALA A 156 3.70 8.18 5.82
N LEU A 157 3.94 9.17 4.97
CA LEU A 157 3.70 10.58 5.28
C LEU A 157 2.23 10.85 5.56
N ASP A 158 1.33 10.28 4.76
CA ASP A 158 -0.11 10.45 4.97
C ASP A 158 -0.56 9.87 6.32
N ARG A 159 -0.06 8.69 6.69
CA ARG A 159 -0.37 8.07 7.98
C ARG A 159 0.13 8.89 9.17
N LEU A 160 1.32 9.49 9.05
CA LEU A 160 1.89 10.37 10.08
C LEU A 160 1.04 11.65 10.26
N VAL A 161 0.61 12.25 9.15
CA VAL A 161 -0.22 13.47 9.15
C VAL A 161 -1.66 13.18 9.60
N GLY A 162 -2.21 12.05 9.19
CA GLY A 162 -3.59 11.65 9.46
C GLY A 162 -3.86 11.30 10.92
N ASN A 163 -2.88 10.74 11.63
CA ASN A 163 -3.11 10.19 12.97
C ASN A 163 -3.08 11.23 14.10
N HIS A 164 -2.79 12.52 13.85
CA HIS A 164 -2.81 13.60 14.85
C HIS A 164 -1.92 13.37 16.09
N LEU A 165 -1.00 12.39 16.03
CA LEU A 165 -0.15 12.01 17.15
C LEU A 165 1.19 12.75 17.16
N LEU A 166 1.53 13.44 16.06
CA LEU A 166 2.72 14.29 16.01
C LEU A 166 2.39 15.66 16.61
N THR A 167 3.25 16.14 17.50
CA THR A 167 3.18 17.53 17.93
C THR A 167 3.57 18.45 16.78
N SER A 168 3.05 19.67 16.77
CA SER A 168 3.36 20.66 15.73
C SER A 168 4.85 20.89 15.53
N GLU A 169 5.65 20.75 16.60
CA GLU A 169 7.11 20.84 16.56
C GLU A 169 7.75 19.65 15.83
N LYS A 170 7.29 18.42 16.10
CA LYS A 170 7.79 17.21 15.43
C LYS A 170 7.45 17.20 13.95
N GLU A 171 6.27 17.69 13.56
CA GLU A 171 5.86 17.79 12.16
C GLU A 171 6.78 18.72 11.35
N VAL A 172 7.08 19.91 11.89
CA VAL A 172 7.99 20.88 11.26
C VAL A 172 9.41 20.33 11.22
N ALA A 173 9.87 19.68 12.30
CA ALA A 173 11.17 19.03 12.34
C ALA A 173 11.28 17.91 11.30
N LEU A 174 10.24 17.08 11.16
CA LEU A 174 10.18 16.01 10.18
C LEU A 174 10.26 16.58 8.76
N LEU A 175 9.42 17.57 8.41
CA LEU A 175 9.44 18.21 7.10
C LEU A 175 10.79 18.86 6.79
N GLY A 176 11.44 19.49 7.78
CA GLY A 176 12.78 20.07 7.63
C GLY A 176 13.86 19.02 7.42
N SER A 177 13.69 17.82 8.00
CA SER A 177 14.66 16.72 7.89
C SER A 177 14.62 15.97 6.55
N LEU A 178 13.54 16.11 5.77
CA LEU A 178 13.39 15.43 4.48
C LEU A 178 14.43 15.90 3.45
N LYS A 179 15.18 14.95 2.91
CA LYS A 179 16.14 15.17 1.82
C LYS A 179 15.42 15.05 0.47
N LEU A 180 14.71 16.10 0.08
CA LEU A 180 14.04 16.19 -1.21
C LEU A 180 14.98 16.80 -2.27
N HIS A 181 14.74 16.45 -3.54
CA HIS A 181 15.37 17.12 -4.66
C HIS A 181 14.81 18.56 -4.80
N GLU A 182 15.59 19.49 -5.38
CA GLU A 182 15.19 20.90 -5.52
C GLU A 182 13.90 21.06 -6.34
N GLU A 183 13.70 20.23 -7.36
CA GLU A 183 12.49 20.23 -8.20
C GLU A 183 11.26 19.68 -7.47
N ASP A 184 11.44 18.96 -6.35
CA ASP A 184 10.39 18.28 -5.59
C ASP A 184 9.95 19.04 -4.34
N GLU A 185 10.31 20.32 -4.21
CA GLU A 185 9.84 21.16 -3.09
C GLU A 185 8.31 21.27 -3.01
N TRP A 186 7.61 21.09 -4.14
CA TRP A 186 6.15 21.01 -4.18
C TRP A 186 5.60 19.96 -3.20
N LEU A 187 6.32 18.86 -2.99
CA LEU A 187 5.92 17.79 -2.09
C LEU A 187 5.95 18.25 -0.63
N ARG A 188 6.98 19.02 -0.25
CA ARG A 188 7.07 19.64 1.08
C ARG A 188 5.92 20.62 1.31
N HIS A 189 5.57 21.43 0.31
CA HIS A 189 4.45 22.35 0.39
C HIS A 189 3.10 21.63 0.52
N LEU A 190 2.89 20.53 -0.22
CA LEU A 190 1.69 19.70 -0.14
C LEU A 190 1.47 19.17 1.28
N TYR A 191 2.51 18.59 1.89
CA TYR A 191 2.42 18.07 3.26
C TYR A 191 2.22 19.18 4.30
N ALA A 192 2.91 20.32 4.14
CA ALA A 192 2.69 21.47 5.02
C ALA A 192 1.24 21.96 4.98
N ALA A 193 0.62 22.01 3.79
CA ALA A 193 -0.78 22.37 3.65
C ALA A 193 -1.74 21.35 4.29
N LYS A 194 -1.44 20.05 4.14
CA LYS A 194 -2.24 18.97 4.74
C LYS A 194 -2.21 19.01 6.27
N LEU A 195 -1.04 19.29 6.85
CA LEU A 195 -0.84 19.51 8.29
C LEU A 195 -1.59 20.74 8.80
N ALA A 196 -1.64 21.83 8.03
CA ALA A 196 -2.45 23.00 8.40
C ALA A 196 -3.95 22.67 8.42
N SER A 197 -4.41 21.85 7.46
CA SER A 197 -5.81 21.42 7.38
C SER A 197 -6.22 20.49 8.53
N SER A 198 -5.37 19.54 8.95
CA SER A 198 -5.69 18.63 10.06
C SER A 198 -5.84 19.38 11.40
N ARG A 199 -5.06 20.44 11.60
CA ARG A 199 -5.20 21.33 12.76
C ARG A 199 -6.51 22.10 12.74
N SER A 200 -6.95 22.57 11.57
CA SER A 200 -8.24 23.26 11.42
C SER A 200 -9.41 22.34 11.77
N SER A 201 -9.38 21.06 11.37
CA SER A 201 -10.38 20.08 11.79
C SER A 201 -10.31 19.75 13.28
N ALA A 202 -9.11 19.75 13.88
CA ALA A 202 -8.92 19.48 15.31
C ALA A 202 -9.16 20.69 16.22
N ALA A 203 -9.26 21.91 15.66
CA ALA A 203 -9.59 23.16 16.37
C ALA A 203 -11.11 23.42 16.46
N ASN A 204 -11.94 22.53 15.92
CA ASN A 204 -13.39 22.49 16.13
C ASN A 204 -13.91 21.48 17.19
N PRO A 205 -13.33 21.33 18.40
CA PRO A 205 -14.02 20.75 19.54
C PRO A 205 -14.57 21.88 20.43
N LEU A 206 -15.90 21.99 20.50
CA LEU A 206 -16.68 22.85 21.41
C LEU A 206 -16.73 24.34 21.04
N GLU A 207 -17.63 24.71 20.11
CA GLU A 207 -18.41 25.94 20.32
C GLU A 207 -19.42 25.69 21.45
N GLU A 208 -18.92 25.72 22.69
CA GLU A 208 -19.74 26.02 23.85
C GLU A 208 -19.40 27.45 24.27
N SER A 209 -20.22 28.41 23.85
CA SER A 209 -20.52 29.61 24.64
C SER A 209 -21.67 30.39 24.01
N ASP A 210 -22.80 30.47 24.74
CA ASP A 210 -23.14 31.78 25.32
C ASP A 210 -24.22 31.67 26.42
N PRO A 211 -23.91 31.99 27.70
CA PRO A 211 -24.90 32.06 28.78
C PRO A 211 -25.61 33.42 28.86
N ARG A 212 -25.77 34.15 27.74
CA ARG A 212 -26.50 35.43 27.72
C ARG A 212 -27.30 35.63 26.44
N ARG A 213 -28.46 34.96 26.33
CA ARG A 213 -29.58 35.47 25.53
C ARG A 213 -30.72 35.93 26.44
N PRO A 214 -31.20 37.18 26.32
CA PRO A 214 -32.38 37.62 27.04
C PRO A 214 -33.63 36.94 26.47
N SER A 215 -34.51 36.56 27.37
CA SER A 215 -35.81 35.93 27.14
C SER A 215 -36.74 36.82 26.32
N GLY A 216 -37.18 36.33 25.15
CA GLY A 216 -38.34 36.85 24.42
C GLY A 216 -39.64 36.14 24.86
N PRO A 217 -40.81 36.79 24.73
CA PRO A 217 -42.08 36.34 25.33
C PRO A 217 -42.76 35.20 24.54
N PRO A 218 -43.75 34.50 25.14
CA PRO A 218 -44.28 33.25 24.61
C PRO A 218 -45.33 33.50 23.52
N ALA A 219 -45.29 32.70 22.46
CA ALA A 219 -46.33 32.66 21.43
C ALA A 219 -46.87 31.23 21.28
N GLN A 220 -48.01 31.04 21.95
CA GLN A 220 -49.18 30.20 21.65
C GLN A 220 -49.07 28.91 20.81
N GLU A 221 -49.62 27.88 21.44
CA GLU A 221 -50.06 26.59 20.92
C GLU A 221 -50.74 26.65 19.54
N ARG A 222 -50.29 25.76 18.64
CA ARG A 222 -51.19 25.12 17.67
C ARG A 222 -50.99 23.61 17.70
N GLN A 223 -52.07 22.96 18.07
CA GLN A 223 -52.23 21.51 18.17
C GLN A 223 -52.14 20.80 16.81
N GLN A 224 -51.41 19.68 16.84
CA GLN A 224 -51.76 18.36 16.30
C GLN A 224 -52.06 18.20 14.80
N HIS A 225 -51.21 17.43 14.11
CA HIS A 225 -51.55 16.05 13.72
C HIS A 225 -50.31 15.27 13.23
N LEU A 226 -50.07 14.11 13.84
CA LEU A 226 -49.21 12.99 13.38
C LEU A 226 -50.09 11.97 12.63
N PRO A 227 -49.52 11.17 11.73
CA PRO A 227 -49.15 9.78 12.09
C PRO A 227 -47.75 9.41 11.56
N GLU A 228 -46.82 8.89 12.37
CA GLU A 228 -46.58 7.48 12.76
C GLU A 228 -46.43 6.48 11.60
N GLY A 229 -45.20 5.94 11.45
CA GLY A 229 -44.89 4.83 10.54
C GLY A 229 -43.40 4.49 10.35
N CYS A 230 -42.72 4.08 11.43
CA CYS A 230 -41.53 3.20 11.53
C CYS A 230 -40.38 3.30 10.49
N ARG A 231 -39.24 3.92 10.84
CA ARG A 231 -37.99 3.29 11.38
C ARG A 231 -37.36 2.22 10.46
N HIS A 232 -36.17 2.50 9.92
CA HIS A 232 -34.88 1.85 10.27
C HIS A 232 -33.70 2.51 9.52
N SER A 233 -32.57 2.58 10.23
CA SER A 233 -31.17 2.79 9.81
C SER A 233 -30.78 4.06 9.05
N VAL A 234 -30.21 4.97 9.84
CA VAL A 234 -29.22 5.98 9.44
C VAL A 234 -27.92 5.26 9.05
N LEU A 235 -27.37 5.55 7.87
CA LEU A 235 -25.95 5.86 7.63
C LEU A 235 -25.76 6.35 6.17
N PRO A 236 -24.96 7.41 5.90
CA PRO A 236 -24.97 8.13 4.63
C PRO A 236 -23.76 7.84 3.72
N VAL A 237 -24.02 7.92 2.41
CA VAL A 237 -23.22 8.62 1.37
C VAL A 237 -21.70 8.39 1.38
N LEU A 238 -21.22 7.48 0.52
CA LEU A 238 -19.88 7.57 -0.10
C LEU A 238 -19.78 6.66 -1.33
N LEU A 239 -20.61 6.90 -2.34
CA LEU A 239 -20.43 6.27 -3.65
C LEU A 239 -21.14 7.07 -4.74
N GLN A 240 -20.55 8.19 -5.18
CA GLN A 240 -20.87 8.79 -6.50
C GLN A 240 -19.86 9.89 -6.88
N ALA A 241 -18.64 9.52 -7.32
CA ALA A 241 -17.77 10.44 -8.07
C ALA A 241 -16.65 9.69 -8.82
N CYS A 242 -17.01 8.79 -9.73
CA CYS A 242 -16.09 8.27 -10.76
C CYS A 242 -16.86 8.13 -12.08
N ALA A 243 -17.22 9.27 -12.67
CA ALA A 243 -17.57 9.39 -14.08
C ALA A 243 -17.21 10.81 -14.50
N ASP A 244 -16.44 10.94 -15.58
CA ASP A 244 -15.97 12.17 -16.23
C ASP A 244 -14.52 12.57 -15.97
N CYS A 245 -13.60 11.79 -16.53
CA CYS A 245 -12.30 12.27 -17.03
C CYS A 245 -11.76 11.38 -18.15
N HIS A 246 -12.60 11.06 -19.14
CA HIS A 246 -12.13 10.63 -20.46
C HIS A 246 -11.91 11.88 -21.33
N HIS A 247 -10.68 12.07 -21.79
CA HIS A 247 -10.16 13.02 -22.79
C HIS A 247 -9.27 14.16 -22.29
N ARG A 248 -7.96 13.89 -22.21
CA ARG A 248 -6.90 14.56 -23.01
C ARG A 248 -5.53 14.05 -22.56
N VAL A 249 -4.97 13.09 -23.31
CA VAL A 249 -3.55 12.75 -23.23
C VAL A 249 -2.81 13.69 -24.18
N PRO A 250 -1.90 14.57 -23.72
CA PRO A 250 -0.99 15.28 -24.61
C PRO A 250 0.08 14.29 -25.12
N GLN A 251 0.20 14.18 -26.44
CA GLN A 251 1.23 13.38 -27.11
C GLN A 251 2.61 14.02 -26.92
N LEU A 252 3.57 13.27 -26.37
CA LEU A 252 5.00 13.62 -26.41
C LEU A 252 5.60 13.21 -27.76
N PRO A 253 6.49 14.03 -28.37
CA PRO A 253 7.18 13.67 -29.61
C PRO A 253 8.30 12.64 -29.37
N PRO A 254 8.67 11.85 -30.40
CA PRO A 254 9.65 10.78 -30.27
C PRO A 254 11.08 11.33 -30.15
N LEU A 255 11.83 10.80 -29.18
CA LEU A 255 13.26 11.05 -29.00
C LEU A 255 14.05 10.41 -30.16
N GLN A 256 14.78 11.24 -30.91
CA GLN A 256 15.75 10.77 -31.89
C GLN A 256 16.98 10.21 -31.17
N LEU A 257 17.26 8.93 -31.39
CA LEU A 257 18.55 8.30 -31.08
C LEU A 257 19.62 8.93 -31.96
N ARG A 258 20.59 9.63 -31.34
CA ARG A 258 21.87 9.96 -31.99
C ARG A 258 22.82 8.80 -31.76
N GLU A 259 23.20 8.15 -32.84
CA GLU A 259 24.35 7.25 -32.91
C GLU A 259 25.64 8.07 -32.78
N ALA A 260 26.53 7.62 -31.88
CA ALA A 260 27.97 7.84 -31.91
C ALA A 260 28.64 6.69 -31.16
#